data_AF-A0A846C2D2-F1
#
_entry.id   AF-A0A846C2D2-F1
#
_cell.length_a   1.000
_cell.length_b   1.000
_cell.length_c   1.000
_cell.angle_alpha   90.00
_cell.angle_beta   90.00
_cell.angle_gamma   90.00
#
_symmetry.space_group_name_H-M   'P 1'
#
loop_
_entity.id
_entity.type
_entity.pdbx_description
1 polymer ?
#
loop_
_entity_poly.entity_id
_entity_poly.type
_entity_poly.pdbx_seq_one_letter_code
_entity_poly.pdbx_strand_id
1 'polypeptide(L)'
;MEHSTSESEKNIEYSAKVAENLRDVWNDVWNIFEPDNSWKDDQSKRTMIQQKLVYFSPKHSEDVEHIDKVIKAVTRGVALTQAAVDWKHPTIGDESCYRKKGRTAHEKFRGFQWRLVIAYSGFEITYKGLMNYFEKGTNLNIIHDFINKCNLPTYQKLEPPIPKQKSNLQKWLSKEDEAIAEFLGVNDGDKTNINQWLVKSQAVCHWEEAFKLAKALRNTTAHGFLQPTKVGKWKLKNSFRILADNLAEIMTYGLRKLV
;
A
#
# COMPACT_ATOMS: atom_id res chain seq x y z
N MET A 1 9.39 -27.86 -13.34
CA MET A 1 9.13 -26.53 -13.93
C MET A 1 7.64 -26.16 -13.92
N GLU A 2 6.76 -27.03 -13.40
CA GLU A 2 5.29 -26.86 -13.42
C GLU A 2 4.70 -26.11 -12.21
N HIS A 3 5.42 -25.96 -11.09
CA HIS A 3 4.90 -25.25 -9.90
C HIS A 3 4.81 -23.72 -10.05
N SER A 4 5.61 -23.11 -10.93
CA SER A 4 5.68 -21.64 -11.06
C SER A 4 4.44 -21.00 -11.70
N THR A 5 3.68 -21.75 -12.49
CA THR A 5 2.51 -21.23 -13.22
C THR A 5 1.31 -21.11 -12.28
N SER A 6 1.06 -22.15 -11.47
CA SER A 6 -0.09 -22.19 -10.55
C SER A 6 -0.05 -21.13 -9.44
N GLU A 7 1.14 -20.80 -8.92
CA GLU A 7 1.29 -19.78 -7.88
C GLU A 7 1.11 -18.37 -8.47
N SER A 8 1.51 -18.17 -9.73
CA SER A 8 1.33 -16.89 -10.41
C SER A 8 -0.14 -16.59 -10.72
N GLU A 9 -0.92 -17.62 -11.06
CA GLU A 9 -2.35 -17.54 -11.34
C GLU A 9 -3.15 -17.29 -10.06
N LYS A 10 -2.86 -18.04 -8.98
CA LYS A 10 -3.47 -17.82 -7.65
C LYS A 10 -3.25 -16.38 -7.17
N ASN A 11 -2.05 -15.84 -7.36
CA ASN A 11 -1.76 -14.46 -6.98
C ASN A 11 -2.53 -13.44 -7.83
N ILE A 12 -2.80 -13.72 -9.11
CA ILE A 12 -3.59 -12.83 -9.98
C ILE A 12 -5.07 -12.85 -9.58
N GLU A 13 -5.61 -14.04 -9.30
CA GLU A 13 -6.98 -14.21 -8.82
C GLU A 13 -7.19 -13.51 -7.48
N TYR A 14 -6.25 -13.69 -6.54
CA TYR A 14 -6.26 -12.98 -5.26
C TYR A 14 -6.24 -11.46 -5.45
N SER A 15 -5.34 -10.92 -6.29
CA SER A 15 -5.31 -9.47 -6.58
C SER A 15 -6.65 -8.98 -7.16
N ALA A 16 -7.28 -9.76 -8.04
CA ALA A 16 -8.56 -9.40 -8.64
C ALA A 16 -9.68 -9.34 -7.58
N LYS A 17 -9.73 -10.33 -6.68
CA LYS A 17 -10.67 -10.35 -5.56
C LYS A 17 -10.46 -9.18 -4.59
N VAL A 18 -9.22 -8.83 -4.29
CA VAL A 18 -8.89 -7.65 -3.45
C VAL A 18 -9.39 -6.36 -4.12
N ALA A 19 -9.16 -6.22 -5.43
CA ALA A 19 -9.60 -5.05 -6.18
C ALA A 19 -11.13 -4.93 -6.29
N GLU A 20 -11.84 -6.06 -6.41
CA GLU A 20 -13.31 -6.11 -6.38
C GLU A 20 -13.86 -5.74 -5.00
N ASN A 21 -13.35 -6.36 -3.94
CA ASN A 21 -13.79 -6.06 -2.57
C ASN A 21 -13.61 -4.58 -2.20
N LEU A 22 -12.50 -3.95 -2.62
CA LEU A 22 -12.25 -2.53 -2.37
C LEU A 22 -13.25 -1.65 -3.12
N ARG A 23 -13.59 -2.00 -4.37
CA ARG A 23 -14.59 -1.29 -5.17
C ARG A 23 -15.98 -1.39 -4.55
N ASP A 24 -16.37 -2.58 -4.11
CA ASP A 24 -17.68 -2.84 -3.54
C ASP A 24 -17.88 -2.06 -2.24
N VAL A 25 -16.95 -2.19 -1.29
CA VAL A 25 -17.04 -1.43 -0.03
C VAL A 25 -16.98 0.08 -0.27
N TRP A 26 -16.22 0.53 -1.27
CA TRP A 26 -16.19 1.95 -1.59
C TRP A 26 -17.52 2.45 -2.12
N ASN A 27 -18.24 1.69 -2.94
CA ASN A 27 -19.57 2.06 -3.39
C ASN A 27 -20.53 2.22 -2.20
N ASP A 28 -20.47 1.31 -1.22
CA ASP A 28 -21.29 1.39 0.00
C ASP A 28 -20.95 2.65 0.82
N VAL A 29 -19.66 2.92 1.03
CA VAL A 29 -19.21 4.13 1.76
C VAL A 29 -19.56 5.41 0.99
N TRP A 30 -19.44 5.39 -0.33
CA TRP A 30 -19.74 6.55 -1.16
C TRP A 30 -21.21 6.93 -1.11
N ASN A 31 -22.11 5.95 -0.98
CA ASN A 31 -23.54 6.21 -0.74
C ASN A 31 -23.78 6.90 0.60
N ILE A 32 -22.99 6.62 1.64
CA ILE A 32 -23.07 7.30 2.94
C ILE A 32 -22.58 8.75 2.85
N PHE A 33 -21.54 8.99 2.04
CA PHE A 33 -20.99 10.33 1.83
C PHE A 33 -21.82 11.20 0.86
N GLU A 34 -22.88 10.64 0.28
CA GLU A 34 -23.86 11.32 -0.58
C GLU A 34 -23.19 12.20 -1.67
N PRO A 35 -22.91 11.65 -2.87
CA PRO A 35 -22.12 12.32 -3.91
C PRO A 35 -22.63 13.67 -4.39
N ASP A 36 -23.92 13.96 -4.18
CA ASP A 36 -24.56 15.22 -4.56
C ASP A 36 -24.19 16.39 -3.62
N ASN A 37 -23.40 16.12 -2.57
CA ASN A 37 -23.04 17.06 -1.51
C ASN A 37 -24.23 17.56 -0.69
N SER A 38 -25.36 16.85 -0.69
CA SER A 38 -26.56 17.26 0.05
C SER A 38 -26.36 17.30 1.57
N TRP A 39 -25.32 16.65 2.10
CA TRP A 39 -24.89 16.77 3.50
C TRP A 39 -24.36 18.17 3.88
N LYS A 40 -23.93 19.01 2.94
CA LYS A 40 -23.33 20.33 3.27
C LYS A 40 -24.30 21.27 3.96
N ASP A 41 -25.58 21.20 3.59
CA ASP A 41 -26.64 22.06 4.12
C ASP A 41 -27.51 21.34 5.17
N ASP A 42 -27.34 20.03 5.35
CA ASP A 42 -28.13 19.20 6.28
C ASP A 42 -27.31 18.76 7.50
N GLN A 43 -27.66 19.28 8.68
CA GLN A 43 -26.98 18.94 9.93
C GLN A 43 -27.14 17.47 10.31
N SER A 44 -28.32 16.87 10.08
CA SER A 44 -28.58 15.48 10.44
C SER A 44 -27.66 14.54 9.67
N LYS A 45 -27.44 14.83 8.39
CA LYS A 45 -26.51 14.10 7.52
C LYS A 45 -25.06 14.26 7.97
N ARG A 46 -24.64 15.47 8.36
CA ARG A 46 -23.29 15.69 8.92
C ARG A 46 -23.07 14.94 10.22
N THR A 47 -24.04 14.97 11.13
CA THR A 47 -23.97 14.22 12.39
C THR A 47 -23.89 12.72 12.12
N MET A 48 -24.64 12.18 11.15
CA MET A 48 -24.52 10.77 10.73
C MET A 48 -23.11 10.43 10.24
N ILE A 49 -22.54 11.24 9.34
CA ILE A 49 -21.17 11.03 8.83
C ILE A 49 -20.16 11.11 9.98
N GLN A 50 -20.28 12.10 10.85
CA GLN A 50 -19.39 12.29 12.01
C GLN A 50 -19.45 11.09 12.95
N GLN A 51 -20.63 10.54 13.24
CA GLN A 51 -20.80 9.37 14.11
C GLN A 51 -20.05 8.16 13.57
N LYS A 52 -20.06 7.95 12.24
CA LYS A 52 -19.26 6.89 11.60
C LYS A 52 -17.76 7.15 11.71
N LEU A 53 -17.32 8.39 11.51
CA LEU A 53 -15.90 8.77 11.62
C LEU A 53 -15.36 8.71 13.06
N VAL A 54 -16.21 8.96 14.06
CA VAL A 54 -15.84 8.92 15.50
C VAL A 54 -15.35 7.53 15.92
N TYR A 55 -15.77 6.47 15.22
CA TYR A 55 -15.25 5.12 15.41
C TYR A 55 -13.72 5.07 15.29
N PHE A 56 -13.16 5.81 14.35
CA PHE A 56 -11.72 5.86 14.11
C PHE A 56 -11.02 6.86 15.03
N SER A 57 -11.58 8.05 15.20
CA SER A 57 -10.98 9.08 16.02
C SER A 57 -12.05 9.97 16.69
N PRO A 58 -12.04 10.12 18.03
CA PRO A 58 -12.98 11.00 18.72
C PRO A 58 -12.79 12.48 18.37
N LYS A 59 -11.72 12.82 17.64
CA LYS A 59 -11.40 14.18 17.22
C LYS A 59 -12.16 14.61 15.95
N HIS A 60 -12.99 13.75 15.36
CA HIS A 60 -13.77 14.15 14.19
C HIS A 60 -14.87 15.14 14.59
N SER A 61 -14.89 16.28 13.92
CA SER A 61 -15.89 17.33 14.08
C SER A 61 -17.00 17.21 13.02
N GLU A 62 -18.17 17.77 13.29
CA GLU A 62 -19.31 17.80 12.38
C GLU A 62 -19.34 19.04 11.46
N ASP A 63 -18.31 19.87 11.51
CA ASP A 63 -18.19 21.05 10.65
C ASP A 63 -18.01 20.67 9.18
N VAL A 64 -18.56 21.51 8.30
CA VAL A 64 -18.58 21.27 6.85
C VAL A 64 -17.17 21.13 6.28
N GLU A 65 -16.23 21.98 6.72
CA GLU A 65 -14.87 21.99 6.20
C GLU A 65 -14.10 20.71 6.58
N HIS A 66 -14.25 20.24 7.82
CA HIS A 66 -13.63 19.02 8.31
C HIS A 66 -14.17 17.78 7.61
N ILE A 67 -15.50 17.66 7.49
CA ILE A 67 -16.12 16.55 6.76
C ILE A 67 -15.68 16.56 5.30
N ASP A 68 -15.70 17.71 4.62
CA ASP A 68 -15.26 17.87 3.23
C ASP A 68 -13.80 17.41 3.07
N LYS A 69 -12.93 17.82 3.98
CA LYS A 69 -11.51 17.44 3.98
C LYS A 69 -11.31 15.93 4.14
N VAL A 70 -12.04 15.30 5.05
CA VAL A 70 -11.96 13.84 5.27
C VAL A 70 -12.48 13.09 4.05
N ILE A 71 -13.64 13.47 3.51
CA ILE A 71 -14.23 12.83 2.32
C ILE A 71 -13.28 12.96 1.13
N LYS A 72 -12.69 14.15 0.89
CA LYS A 72 -11.71 14.36 -0.18
C LYS A 72 -10.46 13.48 -0.01
N ALA A 73 -9.95 13.37 1.21
CA ALA A 73 -8.81 12.51 1.51
C ALA A 73 -9.14 11.04 1.21
N VAL A 74 -10.24 10.53 1.77
CA VAL A 74 -10.66 9.14 1.57
C VAL A 74 -10.92 8.86 0.08
N THR A 75 -11.68 9.70 -0.61
CA THR A 75 -11.97 9.56 -2.05
C THR A 75 -10.70 9.50 -2.88
N ARG A 76 -9.75 10.43 -2.64
CA ARG A 76 -8.47 10.44 -3.35
C ARG A 76 -7.63 9.21 -3.04
N GLY A 77 -7.60 8.82 -1.77
CA GLY A 77 -6.81 7.68 -1.31
C GLY A 77 -7.32 6.35 -1.89
N VAL A 78 -8.63 6.13 -1.83
CA VAL A 78 -9.28 4.95 -2.43
C VAL A 78 -9.03 4.89 -3.94
N ALA A 79 -9.21 5.99 -4.66
CA ALA A 79 -8.97 6.03 -6.11
C ALA A 79 -7.53 5.63 -6.48
N LEU A 80 -6.54 6.08 -5.71
CA LEU A 80 -5.14 5.72 -5.91
C LEU A 80 -4.88 4.24 -5.62
N THR A 81 -5.35 3.74 -4.47
CA THR A 81 -5.14 2.34 -4.09
C THR A 81 -5.87 1.40 -5.05
N GLN A 82 -7.10 1.73 -5.46
CA GLN A 82 -7.86 1.00 -6.47
C GLN A 82 -7.10 0.94 -7.79
N ALA A 83 -6.62 2.09 -8.30
CA ALA A 83 -5.84 2.13 -9.54
C ALA A 83 -4.57 1.28 -9.47
N ALA A 84 -3.91 1.22 -8.30
CA ALA A 84 -2.76 0.35 -8.11
C ALA A 84 -3.14 -1.13 -8.16
N VAL A 85 -4.18 -1.55 -7.43
CA VAL A 85 -4.55 -2.98 -7.39
C VAL A 85 -5.15 -3.48 -8.71
N ASP A 86 -5.88 -2.63 -9.43
CA ASP A 86 -6.38 -2.90 -10.78
C ASP A 86 -5.26 -3.01 -11.84
N TRP A 87 -4.05 -2.52 -11.56
CA TRP A 87 -2.90 -2.63 -12.46
C TRP A 87 -2.28 -4.03 -12.46
N LYS A 88 -2.99 -5.02 -13.02
CA LYS A 88 -2.66 -6.46 -12.98
C LYS A 88 -1.27 -6.81 -13.52
N HIS A 89 -0.88 -6.16 -14.62
CA HIS A 89 0.41 -6.33 -15.30
C HIS A 89 1.16 -5.00 -15.33
N PRO A 90 1.72 -4.55 -14.20
CA PRO A 90 2.25 -3.21 -14.10
C PRO A 90 3.55 -3.07 -14.90
N THR A 91 3.58 -2.06 -15.77
CA THR A 91 4.72 -1.78 -16.65
C THR A 91 4.81 -0.28 -16.93
N ILE A 92 5.99 0.32 -16.82
CA ILE A 92 6.20 1.75 -17.07
C ILE A 92 6.88 1.97 -18.43
N GLY A 93 6.56 3.09 -19.10
CA GLY A 93 7.10 3.48 -20.40
C GLY A 93 6.03 3.51 -21.49
N ASP A 94 6.27 4.31 -22.52
CA ASP A 94 5.37 4.53 -23.66
C ASP A 94 5.26 3.28 -24.54
N GLU A 95 4.06 2.80 -24.83
CA GLU A 95 3.86 1.64 -25.72
C GLU A 95 4.40 1.87 -27.12
N SER A 96 4.41 3.11 -27.60
CA SER A 96 4.88 3.47 -28.94
C SER A 96 6.35 3.09 -29.17
N CYS A 97 7.20 3.21 -28.14
CA CYS A 97 8.62 2.89 -28.24
C CYS A 97 8.94 1.39 -28.12
N TYR A 98 7.96 0.54 -27.76
CA TYR A 98 8.15 -0.90 -27.56
C TYR A 98 7.52 -1.80 -28.63
N ARG A 99 6.76 -1.24 -29.58
CA ARG A 99 6.09 -2.00 -30.66
C ARG A 99 7.03 -2.91 -31.49
N LYS A 100 8.35 -2.63 -31.50
CA LYS A 100 9.35 -3.39 -32.26
C LYS A 100 10.25 -4.33 -31.44
N LYS A 101 10.43 -4.10 -30.13
CA LYS A 101 11.39 -4.86 -29.29
C LYS A 101 10.76 -5.57 -28.09
N GLY A 102 9.47 -5.32 -27.83
CA GLY A 102 8.80 -5.77 -26.60
C GLY A 102 9.29 -5.00 -25.37
N ARG A 103 8.49 -5.03 -24.30
CA ARG A 103 8.88 -4.39 -23.03
C ARG A 103 10.00 -5.16 -22.34
N THR A 104 10.99 -4.44 -21.82
CA THR A 104 12.13 -5.02 -21.12
C THR A 104 11.73 -5.54 -19.74
N ALA A 105 12.50 -6.49 -19.19
CA ALA A 105 12.30 -6.95 -17.82
C ALA A 105 12.42 -5.79 -16.80
N HIS A 106 13.26 -4.80 -17.10
CA HIS A 106 13.46 -3.61 -16.28
C HIS A 106 12.17 -2.76 -16.13
N GLU A 107 11.45 -2.52 -17.22
CA GLU A 107 10.17 -1.77 -17.20
C GLU A 107 9.08 -2.49 -16.41
N LYS A 108 9.03 -3.82 -16.54
CA LYS A 108 8.11 -4.67 -15.77
C LYS A 108 8.41 -4.56 -14.28
N PHE A 109 9.67 -4.72 -13.86
CA PHE A 109 10.05 -4.59 -12.45
C PHE A 109 9.76 -3.19 -11.89
N ARG A 110 10.06 -2.15 -12.67
CA ARG A 110 9.72 -0.78 -12.30
C ARG A 110 8.21 -0.60 -12.11
N GLY A 111 7.40 -1.20 -12.98
CA GLY A 111 5.94 -1.23 -12.81
C GLY A 111 5.50 -1.79 -11.46
N PHE A 112 6.02 -2.96 -11.05
CA PHE A 112 5.69 -3.53 -9.73
C PHE A 112 6.09 -2.64 -8.56
N GLN A 113 7.25 -1.99 -8.67
CA GLN A 113 7.69 -1.04 -7.67
C GLN A 113 6.70 0.14 -7.53
N TRP A 114 6.32 0.74 -8.65
CA TRP A 114 5.38 1.87 -8.64
C TRP A 114 3.95 1.48 -8.27
N ARG A 115 3.52 0.24 -8.58
CA ARG A 115 2.25 -0.29 -8.06
C ARG A 115 2.21 -0.21 -6.52
N LEU A 116 3.26 -0.67 -5.84
CA LEU A 116 3.34 -0.56 -4.38
C LEU A 116 3.39 0.90 -3.91
N VAL A 117 4.17 1.76 -4.59
CA VAL A 117 4.25 3.19 -4.23
C VAL A 117 2.87 3.85 -4.29
N ILE A 118 2.11 3.62 -5.37
CA ILE A 118 0.77 4.18 -5.56
C ILE A 118 -0.19 3.62 -4.51
N ALA A 119 -0.19 2.29 -4.30
CA ALA A 119 -1.03 1.65 -3.29
C ALA A 119 -0.77 2.20 -1.89
N TYR A 120 0.51 2.36 -1.51
CA TYR A 120 0.91 2.93 -0.23
C TYR A 120 0.47 4.38 -0.09
N SER A 121 0.65 5.21 -1.12
CA SER A 121 0.21 6.60 -1.08
C SER A 121 -1.30 6.74 -0.94
N GLY A 122 -2.08 5.93 -1.66
CA GLY A 122 -3.53 5.92 -1.51
C GLY A 122 -3.98 5.44 -0.12
N PHE A 123 -3.33 4.38 0.38
CA PHE A 123 -3.55 3.86 1.72
C PHE A 123 -3.24 4.91 2.79
N GLU A 124 -2.09 5.57 2.68
CA GLU A 124 -1.66 6.58 3.63
C GLU A 124 -2.61 7.75 3.73
N ILE A 125 -3.06 8.29 2.59
CA ILE A 125 -4.04 9.37 2.57
C ILE A 125 -5.35 8.93 3.24
N THR A 126 -5.80 7.70 2.95
CA THR A 126 -7.07 7.18 3.48
C THR A 126 -7.02 7.00 4.99
N TYR A 127 -6.05 6.23 5.52
CA TYR A 127 -6.01 5.98 6.97
C TYR A 127 -5.77 7.29 7.74
N LYS A 128 -5.00 8.23 7.18
CA LYS A 128 -4.80 9.56 7.78
C LYS A 128 -6.09 10.36 7.85
N GLY A 129 -6.88 10.35 6.78
CA GLY A 129 -8.20 10.96 6.76
C GLY A 129 -9.12 10.36 7.82
N LEU A 130 -9.20 9.03 7.90
CA LEU A 130 -10.04 8.31 8.86
C LEU A 130 -9.56 8.46 10.30
N MET A 131 -8.26 8.53 10.57
CA MET A 131 -7.72 8.67 11.93
C MET A 131 -7.63 10.13 12.40
N ASN A 132 -8.10 11.08 11.60
CA ASN A 132 -7.91 12.52 11.79
C ASN A 132 -6.43 12.89 12.07
N TYR A 133 -5.52 12.37 11.24
CA TYR A 133 -4.08 12.57 11.37
C TYR A 133 -3.48 13.21 10.11
N PHE A 134 -3.39 14.54 10.08
CA PHE A 134 -2.97 15.31 8.90
C PHE A 134 -1.50 15.78 8.94
N GLU A 135 -0.70 15.27 9.87
CA GLU A 135 0.72 15.61 9.95
C GLU A 135 1.55 14.94 8.83
N LYS A 136 2.74 15.48 8.60
CA LYS A 136 3.71 14.91 7.64
C LYS A 136 4.31 13.62 8.20
N GLY A 137 4.58 12.67 7.31
CA GLY A 137 5.19 11.39 7.65
C GLY A 137 4.23 10.37 8.26
N THR A 138 4.75 9.18 8.57
CA THR A 138 3.97 8.06 9.09
C THR A 138 4.19 7.92 10.59
N ASN A 139 3.12 7.90 11.38
CA ASN A 139 3.17 7.59 12.81
C ASN A 139 2.78 6.12 13.05
N LEU A 140 3.70 5.34 13.64
CA LEU A 140 3.52 3.90 13.83
C LEU A 140 2.44 3.54 14.86
N ASN A 141 2.14 4.42 15.81
CA ASN A 141 1.07 4.18 16.79
C ASN A 141 -0.31 4.39 16.14
N ILE A 142 -0.45 5.44 15.32
CA ILE A 142 -1.70 5.70 14.60
C ILE A 142 -2.05 4.57 13.63
N ILE A 143 -1.06 4.00 12.94
CA ILE A 143 -1.31 2.85 12.06
C ILE A 143 -1.63 1.58 12.85
N HIS A 144 -1.00 1.35 14.00
CA HIS A 144 -1.34 0.24 14.90
C HIS A 144 -2.81 0.34 15.34
N ASP A 145 -3.24 1.52 15.80
CA ASP A 145 -4.62 1.78 16.19
C ASP A 145 -5.61 1.58 15.04
N PHE A 146 -5.25 2.05 13.84
CA PHE A 146 -6.06 1.85 12.64
C PHE A 146 -6.22 0.36 12.28
N ILE A 147 -5.12 -0.40 12.27
CA ILE A 147 -5.12 -1.84 11.97
C ILE A 147 -5.97 -2.60 12.99
N ASN A 148 -5.85 -2.27 14.28
CA ASN A 148 -6.66 -2.89 15.35
C ASN A 148 -8.16 -2.63 15.17
N LYS A 149 -8.54 -1.46 14.64
CA LYS A 149 -9.93 -1.11 14.34
C LYS A 149 -10.49 -1.81 13.09
N CYS A 150 -9.65 -2.39 12.23
CA CYS A 150 -10.12 -3.00 10.98
C CYS A 150 -10.76 -4.39 11.17
N ASN A 151 -10.50 -5.10 12.30
CA ASN A 151 -10.87 -6.52 12.49
C ASN A 151 -10.41 -7.40 11.32
N LEU A 152 -9.12 -7.34 11.00
CA LEU A 152 -8.54 -8.08 9.87
C LEU A 152 -8.53 -9.60 10.12
N PRO A 153 -8.60 -10.42 9.06
CA PRO A 153 -8.43 -11.86 9.19
C PRO A 153 -6.99 -12.19 9.60
N THR A 154 -6.73 -13.46 9.95
CA THR A 154 -5.36 -13.93 10.16
C THR A 154 -4.51 -13.65 8.93
N TYR A 155 -3.37 -13.00 9.15
CA TYR A 155 -2.46 -12.65 8.06
C TYR A 155 -1.86 -13.91 7.42
N GLN A 156 -1.92 -13.98 6.09
CA GLN A 156 -1.18 -15.00 5.35
C GLN A 156 0.29 -14.62 5.32
N LYS A 157 1.10 -15.42 6.01
CA LYS A 157 2.54 -15.22 6.15
C LYS A 157 3.21 -14.96 4.79
N LEU A 158 4.00 -13.88 4.72
CA LEU A 158 4.79 -13.54 3.53
C LEU A 158 6.22 -14.04 3.72
N GLU A 159 6.53 -15.13 3.02
CA GLU A 159 7.87 -15.70 3.00
C GLU A 159 8.87 -14.76 2.30
N PRO A 160 10.14 -14.73 2.77
CA PRO A 160 11.19 -14.01 2.08
C PRO A 160 11.47 -14.65 0.71
N PRO A 161 11.83 -13.86 -0.31
CA PRO A 161 12.17 -14.41 -1.61
C PRO A 161 13.48 -15.19 -1.52
N ILE A 162 13.68 -16.16 -2.42
CA ILE A 162 14.95 -16.87 -2.58
C ILE A 162 15.74 -16.19 -3.72
N PRO A 163 16.73 -15.32 -3.42
CA PRO A 163 17.43 -14.54 -4.44
C PRO A 163 18.23 -15.45 -5.38
N LYS A 164 18.43 -15.03 -6.64
CA LYS A 164 19.33 -15.75 -7.55
C LYS A 164 20.80 -15.60 -7.16
N GLN A 165 21.16 -14.46 -6.54
CA GLN A 165 22.52 -14.14 -6.09
C GLN A 165 22.44 -13.41 -4.74
N LYS A 166 23.11 -13.95 -3.72
CA LYS A 166 23.11 -13.41 -2.34
C LYS A 166 24.28 -12.45 -2.06
N SER A 167 25.35 -12.49 -2.84
CA SER A 167 26.63 -11.81 -2.54
C SER A 167 26.54 -10.28 -2.43
N ASN A 168 25.66 -9.64 -3.22
CA ASN A 168 25.49 -8.18 -3.20
C ASN A 168 24.37 -7.70 -2.26
N LEU A 169 23.64 -8.62 -1.64
CA LEU A 169 22.49 -8.27 -0.81
C LEU A 169 22.92 -7.75 0.57
N GLN A 170 23.89 -8.40 1.20
CA GLN A 170 24.44 -7.97 2.50
C GLN A 170 25.18 -6.63 2.38
N LYS A 171 25.88 -6.40 1.27
CA LYS A 171 26.56 -5.12 1.00
C LYS A 171 25.58 -3.95 0.80
N TRP A 172 24.41 -4.22 0.20
CA TRP A 172 23.44 -3.17 -0.10
C TRP A 172 22.86 -2.47 1.13
N LEU A 173 22.86 -3.15 2.28
CA LEU A 173 22.43 -2.59 3.56
C LEU A 173 23.62 -2.36 4.51
N SER A 174 24.84 -2.30 3.97
CA SER A 174 26.07 -2.07 4.74
C SER A 174 26.44 -0.59 4.81
N LYS A 175 27.43 -0.26 5.64
CA LYS A 175 27.90 1.12 5.90
C LYS A 175 28.28 1.90 4.63
N GLU A 176 28.74 1.25 3.56
CA GLU A 176 29.10 1.93 2.30
C GLU A 176 27.88 2.50 1.56
N ASP A 177 26.76 1.78 1.57
CA ASP A 177 25.48 2.23 0.99
C ASP A 177 24.63 2.97 2.02
N GLU A 178 25.05 3.04 3.29
CA GLU A 178 24.34 3.68 4.38
C GLU A 178 24.29 5.20 4.23
N ALA A 179 25.38 5.82 3.77
CA ALA A 179 25.42 7.25 3.46
C ALA A 179 24.46 7.62 2.32
N ILE A 180 24.33 6.75 1.31
CA ILE A 180 23.37 6.93 0.22
C ILE A 180 21.95 6.72 0.72
N ALA A 181 21.70 5.71 1.55
CA ALA A 181 20.39 5.46 2.15
C ALA A 181 19.94 6.66 3.01
N GLU A 182 20.84 7.22 3.82
CA GLU A 182 20.60 8.42 4.62
C GLU A 182 20.32 9.64 3.76
N PHE A 183 21.16 9.90 2.74
CA PHE A 183 20.96 10.98 1.78
C PHE A 183 19.60 10.89 1.07
N LEU A 184 19.17 9.67 0.75
CA LEU A 184 17.89 9.39 0.09
C LEU A 184 16.70 9.31 1.06
N GLY A 185 16.89 9.57 2.37
CA GLY A 185 15.80 9.58 3.34
C GLY A 185 15.26 8.19 3.74
N VAL A 186 16.04 7.13 3.53
CA VAL A 186 15.74 5.77 4.01
C VAL A 186 16.22 5.66 5.46
N ASN A 187 15.28 5.72 6.41
CA ASN A 187 15.59 5.67 7.85
C ASN A 187 15.99 4.25 8.32
N ASP A 188 16.53 4.18 9.53
CA ASP A 188 17.01 2.92 10.12
C ASP A 188 15.91 1.89 10.36
N GLY A 189 14.68 2.35 10.59
CA GLY A 189 13.52 1.47 10.65
C GLY A 189 13.26 0.76 9.32
N ASP A 190 13.32 1.49 8.21
CA ASP A 190 13.14 0.92 6.87
C ASP A 190 14.27 -0.08 6.54
N LYS A 191 15.53 0.28 6.84
CA LYS A 191 16.69 -0.62 6.68
C LYS A 191 16.51 -1.90 7.51
N THR A 192 16.08 -1.77 8.76
CA THR A 192 15.89 -2.90 9.69
C THR A 192 14.84 -3.88 9.18
N ASN A 193 13.67 -3.38 8.76
CA ASN A 193 12.59 -4.23 8.25
C ASN A 193 13.02 -4.98 6.98
N ILE A 194 13.71 -4.31 6.05
CA ILE A 194 14.22 -4.97 4.84
C ILE A 194 15.30 -5.99 5.20
N ASN A 195 16.21 -5.68 6.12
CA ASN A 195 17.28 -6.59 6.53
C ASN A 195 16.73 -7.87 7.20
N GLN A 196 15.79 -7.73 8.12
CA GLN A 196 15.13 -8.87 8.78
C GLN A 196 14.48 -9.78 7.75
N TRP A 197 13.67 -9.22 6.85
CA TRP A 197 12.95 -10.00 5.88
C TRP A 197 13.86 -10.58 4.79
N LEU A 198 14.60 -9.72 4.09
CA LEU A 198 15.32 -10.11 2.88
C LEU A 198 16.68 -10.78 3.15
N VAL A 199 17.42 -10.32 4.17
CA VAL A 199 18.77 -10.83 4.46
C VAL A 199 18.73 -11.96 5.47
N LYS A 200 18.06 -11.73 6.62
CA LYS A 200 17.93 -12.73 7.69
C LYS A 200 16.88 -13.79 7.39
N SER A 201 16.17 -13.66 6.26
CA SER A 201 15.13 -14.62 5.82
C SER A 201 14.05 -14.84 6.89
N GLN A 202 13.70 -13.78 7.63
CA GLN A 202 12.61 -13.83 8.60
C GLN A 202 11.31 -13.49 7.88
N ALA A 203 10.33 -14.38 7.95
CA ALA A 203 9.06 -14.11 7.33
C ALA A 203 8.25 -13.05 8.09
N VAL A 204 7.38 -12.38 7.34
CA VAL A 204 6.37 -11.47 7.89
C VAL A 204 5.15 -12.29 8.29
N CYS A 205 4.75 -12.21 9.55
CA CYS A 205 3.69 -13.03 10.13
C CYS A 205 2.43 -12.21 10.50
N HIS A 206 2.53 -10.88 10.51
CA HIS A 206 1.44 -10.00 10.94
C HIS A 206 1.22 -8.80 9.99
N TRP A 207 0.00 -8.25 10.00
CA TRP A 207 -0.38 -7.11 9.17
C TRP A 207 0.49 -5.87 9.39
N GLU A 208 0.89 -5.58 10.62
CA GLU A 208 1.77 -4.46 10.93
C GLU A 208 3.17 -4.62 10.35
N GLU A 209 3.71 -5.83 10.40
CA GLU A 209 5.00 -6.15 9.81
C GLU A 209 4.93 -6.02 8.28
N ALA A 210 3.81 -6.46 7.69
CA ALA A 210 3.55 -6.28 6.25
C ALA A 210 3.48 -4.79 5.89
N PHE A 211 2.80 -3.97 6.68
CA PHE A 211 2.76 -2.52 6.50
C PHE A 211 4.15 -1.90 6.60
N LYS A 212 4.93 -2.24 7.64
CA LYS A 212 6.29 -1.73 7.86
C LYS A 212 7.21 -2.10 6.67
N LEU A 213 7.11 -3.33 6.17
CA LEU A 213 7.85 -3.76 4.99
C LEU A 213 7.40 -3.02 3.72
N ALA A 214 6.09 -2.83 3.53
CA ALA A 214 5.54 -2.07 2.41
C ALA A 214 6.05 -0.61 2.41
N LYS A 215 6.05 0.05 3.58
CA LYS A 215 6.64 1.38 3.78
C LYS A 215 8.12 1.40 3.40
N ALA A 216 8.90 0.45 3.89
CA ALA A 216 10.33 0.40 3.63
C ALA A 216 10.64 0.20 2.13
N LEU A 217 9.93 -0.71 1.46
CA LEU A 217 10.07 -0.94 0.02
C LEU A 217 9.56 0.22 -0.82
N ARG A 218 8.51 0.92 -0.37
CA ARG A 218 8.03 2.17 -0.98
C ARG A 218 9.11 3.26 -0.89
N ASN A 219 9.70 3.47 0.29
CA ASN A 219 10.72 4.51 0.47
C ASN A 219 11.97 4.23 -0.37
N THR A 220 12.49 3.01 -0.30
CA THR A 220 13.66 2.63 -1.13
C THR A 220 13.37 2.71 -2.63
N THR A 221 12.12 2.48 -3.06
CA THR A 221 11.70 2.70 -4.46
C THR A 221 11.61 4.18 -4.81
N ALA A 222 10.83 4.96 -4.05
CA ALA A 222 10.51 6.35 -4.36
C ALA A 222 11.75 7.24 -4.38
N HIS A 223 12.73 6.92 -3.54
CA HIS A 223 14.00 7.63 -3.47
C HIS A 223 15.09 7.01 -4.37
N GLY A 224 14.78 5.97 -5.16
CA GLY A 224 15.72 5.39 -6.13
C GLY A 224 16.82 4.50 -5.56
N PHE A 225 16.79 4.19 -4.26
CA PHE A 225 17.75 3.30 -3.60
C PHE A 225 17.62 1.84 -4.09
N LEU A 226 16.39 1.39 -4.35
CA LEU A 226 16.10 0.07 -4.91
C LEU A 226 15.92 0.14 -6.43
N GLN A 227 16.94 -0.31 -7.16
CA GLN A 227 16.91 -0.36 -8.62
C GLN A 227 16.03 -1.51 -9.16
N PRO A 228 15.35 -1.35 -10.32
CA PRO A 228 14.51 -2.40 -10.89
C PRO A 228 15.26 -3.69 -11.23
N THR A 229 16.55 -3.61 -11.56
CA THR A 229 17.38 -4.80 -11.81
C THR A 229 17.56 -5.66 -10.55
N LYS A 230 17.63 -5.03 -9.37
CA LYS A 230 17.70 -5.71 -8.06
C LYS A 230 16.39 -6.42 -7.74
N VAL A 231 15.23 -5.82 -8.07
CA VAL A 231 13.91 -6.47 -7.95
C VAL A 231 13.87 -7.81 -8.71
N GLY A 232 14.42 -7.85 -9.92
CA GLY A 232 14.55 -9.08 -10.70
C GLY A 232 15.52 -10.09 -10.10
N LYS A 233 16.73 -9.65 -9.75
CA LYS A 233 17.78 -10.52 -9.17
C LYS A 233 17.37 -11.13 -7.84
N TRP A 234 16.63 -10.38 -7.02
CA TRP A 234 16.17 -10.77 -5.69
C TRP A 234 14.75 -11.33 -5.69
N LYS A 235 14.14 -11.53 -6.86
CA LYS A 235 12.80 -12.12 -7.04
C LYS A 235 11.70 -11.41 -6.23
N LEU A 236 11.78 -10.09 -6.09
CA LEU A 236 10.86 -9.29 -5.27
C LEU A 236 9.49 -9.05 -5.91
N LYS A 237 9.33 -9.38 -7.20
CA LYS A 237 8.10 -9.10 -7.98
C LYS A 237 6.81 -9.50 -7.25
N ASN A 238 6.74 -10.73 -6.73
CA ASN A 238 5.53 -11.22 -6.07
C ASN A 238 5.30 -10.51 -4.74
N SER A 239 6.36 -10.24 -3.97
CA SER A 239 6.26 -9.50 -2.70
C SER A 239 5.75 -8.07 -2.91
N PHE A 240 6.20 -7.36 -3.95
CA PHE A 240 5.65 -6.05 -4.31
C PHE A 240 4.15 -6.11 -4.62
N ARG A 241 3.71 -7.17 -5.32
CA ARG A 241 2.29 -7.38 -5.61
C ARG A 241 1.49 -7.63 -4.32
N ILE A 242 1.90 -8.63 -3.54
CA ILE A 242 1.22 -9.03 -2.31
C ILE A 242 1.14 -7.85 -1.33
N LEU A 243 2.22 -7.10 -1.13
CA LEU A 243 2.21 -5.96 -0.22
C LEU A 243 1.29 -4.83 -0.69
N ALA A 244 1.17 -4.60 -2.00
CA ALA A 244 0.20 -3.63 -2.53
C ALA A 244 -1.25 -4.10 -2.31
N ASP A 245 -1.50 -5.40 -2.48
CA ASP A 245 -2.81 -6.02 -2.26
C ASP A 245 -3.17 -5.99 -0.76
N ASN A 246 -2.21 -6.29 0.12
CA ASN A 246 -2.37 -6.20 1.57
C ASN A 246 -2.80 -4.80 2.02
N LEU A 247 -2.23 -3.73 1.43
CA LEU A 247 -2.62 -2.36 1.76
C LEU A 247 -4.08 -2.07 1.35
N ALA A 248 -4.50 -2.58 0.19
CA ALA A 248 -5.89 -2.49 -0.25
C ALA A 248 -6.83 -3.34 0.61
N GLU A 249 -6.39 -4.50 1.08
CA GLU A 249 -7.16 -5.34 1.99
C GLU A 249 -7.35 -4.63 3.34
N ILE A 250 -6.28 -4.08 3.94
CA ILE A 250 -6.41 -3.29 5.17
C ILE A 250 -7.39 -2.13 4.97
N MET A 251 -7.26 -1.40 3.87
CA MET A 251 -8.18 -0.31 3.52
C MET A 251 -9.63 -0.80 3.41
N THR A 252 -9.86 -1.93 2.74
CA THR A 252 -11.18 -2.52 2.57
C THR A 252 -11.85 -2.79 3.92
N TYR A 253 -11.13 -3.45 4.82
CA TYR A 253 -11.65 -3.75 6.17
C TYR A 253 -11.85 -2.49 7.02
N GLY A 254 -11.01 -1.46 6.84
CA GLY A 254 -11.24 -0.15 7.45
C GLY A 254 -12.52 0.49 6.93
N LEU A 255 -12.69 0.60 5.62
CA LEU A 255 -13.89 1.19 5.01
C LEU A 255 -15.18 0.48 5.42
N ARG A 256 -15.15 -0.85 5.61
CA ARG A 256 -16.29 -1.63 6.12
C ARG A 256 -16.78 -1.20 7.50
N LYS A 257 -15.99 -0.44 8.27
CA LYS A 257 -16.42 0.09 9.57
C LYS A 257 -17.28 1.35 9.46
N LEU A 258 -17.34 1.96 8.28
CA LEU A 258 -18.22 3.09 8.01
C LEU A 258 -19.62 2.65 7.59
N VAL A 259 -19.74 1.45 6.99
CA VAL A 259 -21.01 0.83 6.60
C VAL A 259 -21.69 0.21 7.82
#